data_AF-U7DC43-F1
#
_entry.id   AF-U7DC43-F1
#
_cell.length_a   1.000
_cell.length_b   1.000
_cell.length_c   1.000
_cell.angle_alpha   90.00
_cell.angle_beta   90.00
_cell.angle_gamma   90.00
#
_symmetry.space_group_name_H-M   'P 1'
#
loop_
_entity.id
_entity.type
_entity.pdbx_description
1 polymer ?
#
loop_
_entity_poly.entity_id
_entity_poly.type
_entity_poly.pdbx_seq_one_letter_code
_entity_poly.pdbx_strand_id
1 'polypeptide(L)'
;MWDNGVWILAFLLFASAYHGKLTKLTPNNSTEEEQSTFFASLHTGDLILCHGNSFFNKAVTLLTNGSPWGHIAMVVRTPTGKIFLWESNVKKDTIREVLGDTAKEGPMLTSAQTRLCTPNKQYALRRLTSPAARKK
;
A
#
# COMPACT_ATOMS: atom_id res chain seq x y z
N MET A 1 -7.82 -16.19 -26.95
CA MET A 1 -7.35 -14.79 -26.80
C MET A 1 -8.38 -14.08 -25.93
N TRP A 2 -8.28 -14.20 -24.60
CA TRP A 2 -9.36 -13.86 -23.65
C TRP A 2 -9.04 -12.57 -22.87
N ASP A 3 -10.00 -11.65 -22.91
CA ASP A 3 -10.40 -10.62 -21.93
C ASP A 3 -9.40 -10.04 -20.92
N ASN A 4 -8.51 -9.15 -21.39
CA ASN A 4 -7.83 -8.18 -20.53
C ASN A 4 -8.66 -6.90 -20.26
N GLY A 5 -9.76 -6.69 -20.99
CA GLY A 5 -10.56 -5.45 -20.91
C GLY A 5 -11.53 -5.41 -19.72
N VAL A 6 -12.06 -6.56 -19.31
CA VAL A 6 -13.08 -6.66 -18.24
C VAL A 6 -12.47 -6.38 -16.86
N TRP A 7 -11.22 -6.78 -16.63
CA TRP A 7 -10.50 -6.54 -15.38
C TRP A 7 -10.13 -5.06 -15.18
N ILE A 8 -9.79 -4.35 -16.26
CA ILE A 8 -9.44 -2.92 -16.22
C ILE A 8 -10.68 -2.08 -15.88
N LEU A 9 -11.83 -2.40 -16.47
CA LEU A 9 -13.11 -1.74 -16.17
C LEU A 9 -13.60 -2.04 -14.74
N ALA A 10 -13.42 -3.27 -14.25
CA ALA A 10 -13.71 -3.59 -12.86
C ALA A 10 -12.83 -2.79 -11.87
N PHE A 11 -11.55 -2.57 -12.20
CA PHE A 11 -10.62 -1.77 -11.38
C PHE A 11 -10.98 -0.27 -11.40
N LEU A 12 -11.38 0.27 -12.55
CA LEU A 12 -11.79 1.67 -12.70
C LEU A 12 -13.12 1.97 -12.00
N LEU A 13 -14.08 1.04 -12.02
CA LEU A 13 -15.34 1.17 -11.28
C LEU A 13 -15.12 1.06 -9.76
N PHE A 14 -14.15 0.25 -9.31
CA PHE A 14 -13.76 0.22 -7.90
C PHE A 14 -13.09 1.52 -7.44
N ALA A 15 -12.31 2.17 -8.30
CA ALA A 15 -11.64 3.43 -7.97
C ALA A 15 -12.61 4.62 -7.82
N SER A 16 -13.75 4.61 -8.53
CA SER A 16 -14.74 5.69 -8.50
C SER A 16 -15.63 5.69 -7.24
N ALA A 17 -15.80 4.53 -6.58
CA ALA A 17 -16.74 4.38 -5.46
C ALA A 17 -16.17 4.77 -4.07
N TYR A 18 -14.88 5.09 -3.95
CA TYR A 18 -14.23 5.25 -2.64
C TYR A 18 -13.69 6.66 -2.39
N HIS A 19 -14.57 7.55 -1.89
CA HIS A 19 -14.18 8.79 -1.21
C HIS A 19 -13.74 8.51 0.24
N GLY A 20 -12.71 7.69 0.42
CA GLY A 20 -12.06 7.53 1.72
C GLY A 20 -11.22 8.76 2.05
N LYS A 21 -11.28 9.24 3.30
CA LYS A 21 -10.42 10.33 3.80
C LYS A 21 -8.95 9.99 3.55
N LEU A 22 -8.28 10.74 2.67
CA LEU A 22 -6.84 10.60 2.40
C LEU A 22 -6.07 11.17 3.58
N THR A 23 -5.52 10.31 4.43
CA THR A 23 -4.47 10.73 5.36
C THR A 23 -3.15 10.63 4.62
N LYS A 24 -2.57 11.77 4.23
CA LYS A 24 -1.22 11.83 3.67
C LYS A 24 -0.24 11.57 4.81
N LEU A 25 0.62 10.57 4.64
CA LEU A 25 1.52 10.06 5.68
C LEU A 25 2.96 10.16 5.20
N THR A 26 3.80 10.77 6.02
CA THR A 26 5.26 10.78 5.86
C THR A 26 5.89 10.48 7.22
N PRO A 27 5.92 9.19 7.64
CA PRO A 27 6.42 8.80 8.96
C PRO A 27 7.88 9.21 9.22
N ASN A 28 8.64 9.50 8.15
CA ASN A 28 10.05 9.85 8.27
C ASN A 28 10.37 11.21 8.88
N ASN A 29 9.40 12.11 8.95
CA ASN A 29 9.59 13.44 9.55
C ASN A 29 8.76 13.60 10.83
N SER A 30 8.09 12.54 11.30
CA SER A 30 7.28 12.54 12.50
C SER A 30 8.07 12.04 13.70
N THR A 31 7.68 12.46 14.91
CA THR A 31 8.30 12.04 16.16
C THR A 31 8.16 10.53 16.37
N GLU A 32 8.99 9.94 17.23
CA GLU A 32 8.91 8.52 17.56
C GLU A 32 7.53 8.12 18.12
N GLU A 33 6.91 9.00 18.91
CA GLU A 33 5.57 8.83 19.46
C GLU A 33 4.49 8.82 18.37
N GLU A 34 4.59 9.74 17.39
CA GLU A 34 3.68 9.80 16.25
C GLU A 34 3.81 8.55 15.37
N GLN A 35 5.03 8.07 15.14
CA GLN A 35 5.28 6.83 14.41
C GLN A 35 4.70 5.62 15.17
N SER A 36 4.95 5.52 16.47
CA SER A 36 4.41 4.45 17.33
C SER A 36 2.88 4.44 17.31
N THR A 37 2.25 5.59 17.50
CA THR A 37 0.78 5.75 17.43
C THR A 37 0.24 5.35 16.06
N PHE A 38 0.92 5.75 14.99
CA PHE A 38 0.56 5.38 13.64
C PHE A 38 0.62 3.87 13.42
N PHE A 39 1.74 3.22 13.75
CA PHE A 39 1.88 1.77 13.63
C PHE A 39 0.87 1.03 14.52
N ALA A 40 0.56 1.54 15.72
CA ALA A 40 -0.48 0.99 16.58
C ALA A 40 -1.87 1.04 15.94
N SER A 41 -2.17 2.07 15.14
CA SER A 41 -3.46 2.25 14.46
C SER A 41 -3.70 1.32 13.26
N LEU A 42 -2.67 0.63 12.76
CA LEU A 42 -2.75 -0.24 11.58
C LEU A 42 -3.38 -1.61 11.90
N HIS A 43 -4.25 -2.09 11.03
CA HIS A 43 -4.94 -3.38 11.16
C HIS A 43 -4.71 -4.25 9.94
N THR A 44 -4.75 -5.57 10.11
CA THR A 44 -4.71 -6.51 8.98
C THR A 44 -5.85 -6.18 7.99
N GLY A 45 -5.52 -6.08 6.70
CA GLY A 45 -6.47 -5.72 5.64
C GLY A 45 -6.52 -4.23 5.31
N ASP A 46 -5.87 -3.37 6.08
CA ASP A 46 -5.62 -2.00 5.66
C ASP A 46 -4.79 -1.96 4.38
N LEU A 47 -5.10 -1.04 3.47
CA LEU A 47 -4.32 -0.81 2.26
C LEU A 47 -3.48 0.45 2.41
N ILE A 48 -2.20 0.32 2.11
CA ILE A 48 -1.27 1.45 2.01
C ILE A 48 -1.03 1.74 0.53
N LEU A 49 -1.43 2.93 0.10
CA LEU A 49 -1.10 3.47 -1.21
C LEU A 49 0.24 4.22 -1.10
N CYS A 50 1.16 3.95 -2.00
CA CYS A 50 2.51 4.49 -1.97
C CYS A 50 2.76 5.38 -3.19
N HIS A 51 3.34 6.55 -2.92
CA HIS A 51 3.91 7.44 -3.92
C HIS A 51 5.40 7.65 -3.61
N GLY A 52 6.19 7.77 -4.67
CA GLY A 52 7.64 7.98 -4.60
C GLY A 52 8.18 8.55 -5.90
N ASN A 53 9.46 8.89 -5.92
CA ASN A 53 10.07 9.58 -7.06
C ASN A 53 10.61 8.65 -8.16
N SER A 54 10.11 7.43 -8.28
CA SER A 54 10.58 6.50 -9.32
C SER A 54 10.06 6.92 -10.70
N PHE A 55 10.84 6.64 -11.75
CA PHE A 55 10.42 6.83 -13.14
C PHE A 55 9.12 6.05 -13.46
N PHE A 56 8.92 4.91 -12.77
CA PHE A 56 7.73 4.08 -12.91
C PHE A 56 6.46 4.80 -12.41
N ASN A 57 6.55 5.62 -11.36
CA ASN A 57 5.40 6.36 -10.88
C ASN A 57 4.90 7.40 -11.89
N LYS A 58 5.79 8.05 -12.65
CA LYS A 58 5.38 8.96 -13.73
C LYS A 58 4.59 8.23 -14.82
N ALA A 59 5.02 7.02 -15.18
CA ALA A 59 4.32 6.18 -16.15
C ALA A 59 2.96 5.71 -15.60
N VAL A 60 2.90 5.25 -14.34
CA VAL A 60 1.62 4.86 -13.71
C VAL A 60 0.66 6.03 -13.66
N THR A 61 1.10 7.23 -13.23
CA THR A 61 0.25 8.43 -13.21
C THR A 61 -0.32 8.76 -14.58
N LEU A 62 0.49 8.66 -15.64
CA LEU A 62 0.01 8.89 -17.01
C LEU A 62 -1.04 7.84 -17.44
N LEU A 63 -0.80 6.56 -17.14
CA LEU A 63 -1.67 5.45 -17.54
C LEU A 63 -2.95 5.32 -16.71
N THR A 64 -2.99 5.92 -15.53
CA THR A 64 -4.11 5.84 -14.59
C THR A 64 -4.90 7.15 -14.49
N ASN A 65 -4.85 7.98 -15.54
CA ASN A 65 -5.53 9.27 -15.60
C ASN A 65 -5.22 10.19 -14.42
N GLY A 66 -3.95 10.29 -14.03
CA GLY A 66 -3.49 11.21 -13.01
C GLY A 66 -3.48 10.67 -11.59
N SER A 67 -3.64 9.35 -11.36
CA SER A 67 -3.47 8.80 -10.01
C SER A 67 -2.06 9.09 -9.50
N PRO A 68 -1.92 9.69 -8.29
CA PRO A 68 -0.61 9.88 -7.69
C PRO A 68 -0.05 8.57 -7.10
N TRP A 69 -0.84 7.50 -6.98
CA TRP A 69 -0.41 6.27 -6.32
C TRP A 69 0.14 5.28 -7.34
N GLY A 70 1.44 4.98 -7.24
CA GLY A 70 2.12 4.08 -8.18
C GLY A 70 2.35 2.67 -7.63
N HIS A 71 2.07 2.45 -6.34
CA HIS A 71 2.25 1.17 -5.69
C HIS A 71 1.25 0.99 -4.55
N ILE A 72 0.92 -0.25 -4.20
CA ILE A 72 -0.01 -0.61 -3.13
C ILE A 72 0.50 -1.80 -2.33
N ALA A 73 0.24 -1.78 -1.03
CA ALA A 73 0.50 -2.88 -0.12
C ALA A 73 -0.67 -3.10 0.83
N MET A 74 -0.86 -4.33 1.30
CA MET A 74 -1.83 -4.64 2.36
C MET A 74 -1.11 -4.87 3.68
N VAL A 75 -1.63 -4.31 4.77
CA VAL A 75 -1.11 -4.54 6.13
C VAL A 75 -1.43 -5.96 6.56
N VAL A 76 -0.44 -6.62 7.15
CA VAL A 76 -0.56 -7.91 7.82
C VAL A 76 0.01 -7.78 9.22
N ARG A 77 -0.85 -7.90 10.25
CA ARG A 77 -0.45 -7.92 11.66
C ARG A 77 -0.42 -9.36 12.18
N THR A 78 0.69 -9.76 12.78
CA THR A 78 0.81 -11.09 13.42
C THR A 78 0.15 -11.11 14.80
N PRO A 79 -0.13 -12.31 15.36
CA PRO A 79 -0.59 -12.44 16.75
C PRO A 79 0.39 -11.84 17.78
N THR A 80 1.69 -11.80 17.44
CA THR A 80 2.75 -11.18 18.25
C THR A 80 2.83 -9.65 18.09
N GLY A 81 1.90 -9.04 17.35
CA GLY A 81 1.82 -7.60 17.16
C GLY A 81 2.76 -7.02 16.10
N LYS A 82 3.63 -7.84 15.47
CA LYS A 82 4.51 -7.40 14.39
C LYS A 82 3.68 -7.02 13.16
N ILE A 83 4.12 -5.97 12.48
CA ILE A 83 3.40 -5.41 11.33
C ILE A 83 4.25 -5.57 10.08
N PHE A 84 3.64 -6.18 9.09
CA PHE A 84 4.21 -6.42 7.78
C PHE A 84 3.33 -5.81 6.70
N LEU A 85 3.89 -5.70 5.51
CA LEU A 85 3.20 -5.32 4.29
C LEU A 85 3.30 -6.47 3.30
N TRP A 86 2.15 -6.93 2.83
CA TRP A 86 2.05 -7.86 1.71
C TRP A 86 1.91 -7.05 0.43
N GLU A 87 2.92 -7.13 -0.44
CA GLU A 87 3.00 -6.34 -1.66
C GLU A 87 3.61 -7.15 -2.80
N SER A 88 3.40 -6.71 -4.05
CA SER A 88 4.09 -7.27 -5.21
C SER A 88 5.19 -6.32 -5.63
N ASN A 89 6.44 -6.71 -5.44
CA ASN A 89 7.58 -5.84 -5.65
C ASN A 89 8.16 -5.97 -7.07
N VAL A 90 8.82 -4.91 -7.54
CA VAL A 90 9.51 -4.90 -8.83
C VAL A 90 11.01 -5.04 -8.63
N LYS A 91 11.71 -5.66 -9.59
CA LYS A 91 13.14 -6.03 -9.53
C LYS A 91 14.14 -4.91 -9.12
N LYS A 92 13.73 -3.64 -9.17
CA LYS A 92 14.57 -2.48 -8.84
C LYS A 92 14.46 -2.00 -7.39
N ASP A 93 13.64 -2.65 -6.56
CA ASP A 93 13.49 -2.27 -5.16
C ASP A 93 14.52 -3.01 -4.29
N THR A 94 15.09 -2.32 -3.30
CA THR A 94 16.14 -2.84 -2.42
C THR A 94 15.59 -3.48 -1.14
N ILE A 95 14.27 -3.42 -0.93
CA ILE A 95 13.64 -3.96 0.26
C ILE A 95 13.62 -5.48 0.21
N ARG A 96 14.06 -6.08 1.32
CA ARG A 96 14.17 -7.52 1.51
C ARG A 96 12.87 -8.13 1.99
N GLU A 97 12.61 -9.36 1.54
CA GLU A 97 11.53 -10.20 2.04
C GLU A 97 11.86 -10.69 3.45
N VAL A 98 10.85 -10.71 4.32
CA VAL A 98 10.99 -11.16 5.72
C VAL A 98 11.32 -12.65 5.81
N LEU A 99 10.76 -13.47 4.93
CA LEU A 99 10.93 -14.94 4.96
C LEU A 99 12.26 -15.40 4.38
N GLY A 100 12.72 -14.75 3.31
CA GLY A 100 13.90 -15.18 2.56
C GLY A 100 15.13 -14.28 2.73
N ASP A 101 15.02 -13.20 3.51
CA ASP A 101 16.05 -12.15 3.70
C ASP A 101 16.73 -11.69 2.39
N THR A 102 15.98 -11.73 1.30
CA THR A 102 16.45 -11.45 -0.06
C THR A 102 15.46 -10.53 -0.75
N ALA A 103 15.99 -9.64 -1.58
CA ALA A 103 15.15 -8.87 -2.50
C ALA A 103 14.69 -9.81 -3.60
N LYS A 104 13.38 -9.85 -3.85
CA LYS A 104 12.80 -10.64 -4.94
C LYS A 104 11.74 -9.84 -5.69
N GLU A 105 11.48 -10.29 -6.91
CA GLU A 105 10.38 -9.78 -7.74
C GLU A 105 9.10 -10.57 -7.45
N GLY A 106 7.95 -9.91 -7.50
CA GLY A 106 6.64 -10.51 -7.27
C GLY A 106 6.16 -10.43 -5.81
N PRO A 107 5.17 -11.26 -5.43
CA PRO A 107 4.55 -11.21 -4.11
C PRO A 107 5.53 -11.52 -2.98
N MET A 108 5.63 -10.60 -2.03
CA MET A 108 6.51 -10.73 -0.88
C MET A 108 5.93 -10.07 0.38
N LEU A 109 6.41 -10.52 1.53
CA LEU A 109 6.11 -9.91 2.82
C LEU A 109 7.29 -9.04 3.26
N THR A 110 7.06 -7.75 3.50
CA THR A 110 8.10 -6.78 3.90
C THR A 110 7.81 -6.20 5.27
N SER A 111 8.87 -5.73 5.96
CA SER A 111 8.71 -5.01 7.23
C SER A 111 8.00 -3.67 6.99
N ALA A 112 6.88 -3.44 7.69
CA ALA A 112 6.16 -2.18 7.58
C ALA A 112 7.02 -1.00 8.04
N GLN A 113 7.84 -1.18 9.08
CA GLN A 113 8.77 -0.15 9.55
C GLN A 113 9.79 0.22 8.48
N THR A 114 10.45 -0.77 7.88
CA THR A 114 11.45 -0.53 6.83
C THR A 114 10.84 0.12 5.59
N ARG A 115 9.64 -0.33 5.17
CA ARG A 115 8.97 0.21 3.99
C ARG A 115 8.48 1.63 4.23
N LEU A 116 7.69 1.85 5.27
CA LEU A 116 7.00 3.13 5.52
C LEU A 116 7.96 4.23 5.99
N CYS A 117 9.12 3.86 6.55
CA CYS A 117 10.19 4.80 6.89
C CYS A 117 11.22 4.97 5.76
N THR A 118 10.90 4.62 4.51
CA THR A 118 11.77 4.95 3.37
C THR A 118 11.71 6.45 3.04
N PRO A 119 12.86 7.16 2.95
CA PRO A 119 12.90 8.59 2.62
C PRO A 119 12.24 8.94 1.29
N ASN A 120 11.70 10.15 1.19
CA ASN A 120 11.11 10.71 -0.03
C ASN A 120 9.94 9.89 -0.61
N LYS A 121 9.25 9.13 0.23
CA LYS A 121 7.99 8.46 -0.12
C LYS A 121 6.83 9.08 0.66
N GLN A 122 5.66 9.07 0.04
CA GLN A 122 4.41 9.49 0.63
C GLN A 122 3.45 8.30 0.64
N TYR A 123 2.68 8.19 1.71
CA TYR A 123 1.74 7.09 1.88
C TYR A 123 0.32 7.62 2.10
N ALA A 124 -0.66 6.83 1.71
CA ALA A 124 -2.04 7.03 2.12
C ALA A 124 -2.63 5.73 2.65
N LEU A 125 -3.30 5.82 3.80
CA LEU A 125 -4.00 4.70 4.41
C LEU A 125 -5.44 4.62 3.89
N ARG A 126 -5.88 3.40 3.61
CA ARG A 126 -7.26 3.06 3.29
C ARG A 126 -7.69 1.88 4.14
N ARG A 127 -8.88 1.99 4.72
CA ARG A 127 -9.54 0.91 5.44
C ARG A 127 -10.88 0.67 4.78
N LEU A 128 -11.18 -0.59 4.49
CA LEU A 128 -12.52 -0.97 4.07
C LEU A 128 -13.47 -0.74 5.25
N THR A 129 -14.35 0.25 5.11
CA THR A 129 -15.49 0.37 6.01
C THR A 129 -16.48 -0.70 5.60
N SER A 130 -16.74 -1.67 6.47
CA SER A 130 -17.78 -2.66 6.22
C SER A 130 -19.07 -1.93 5.81
N PRO A 131 -19.67 -2.22 4.64
CA PRO A 131 -21.03 -1.77 4.41
C PRO A 131 -21.86 -2.41 5.52
N ALA A 132 -22.52 -1.59 6.34
CA ALA A 132 -23.38 -2.01 7.45
C ALA A 132 -24.07 -3.31 7.06
N ALA A 133 -23.78 -4.39 7.80
CA ALA A 133 -24.22 -5.75 7.49
C ALA A 133 -25.62 -5.68 6.90
N ARG A 134 -25.73 -5.96 5.59
CA ARG A 134 -26.98 -5.87 4.84
C ARG A 134 -27.98 -6.70 5.65
N LYS A 135 -28.91 -6.04 6.37
CA LYS A 135 -29.90 -6.73 7.21
C LYS A 135 -30.58 -7.72 6.28
N LYS A 136 -30.34 -9.01 6.52
CA LYS A 136 -31.02 -10.09 5.83
C LYS A 136 -32.49 -10.09 6.22
#